data_AF-A0A927ZRT7-F1
#
_entry.id   AF-A0A927ZRT7-F1
#
_cell.length_a   1.000
_cell.length_b   1.000
_cell.length_c   1.000
_cell.angle_alpha   90.00
_cell.angle_beta   90.00
_cell.angle_gamma   90.00
#
_symmetry.space_group_name_H-M   'P 1'
#
loop_
_entity.id
_entity.type
_entity.pdbx_description
1 polymer ?
#
loop_
_entity_poly.entity_id
_entity_poly.type
_entity_poly.pdbx_seq_one_letter_code
_entity_poly.pdbx_strand_id
1 'polypeptide(L)'
;MKVLVSGNVKEISVKQRALAQALGVSAQRVNQLVKDGVMVKDQNNHAGAVLLFDSLKNYFQNSTPKGNGDGDDVDYWEEKAKHERARRQIAELKIAKMENRVYDAKTVELVITEQLSNLRTQLLGLPSKLAPQIEGMDKEHIYEVMTQEIEEKLAELSEYTPEMFSEEFEEDGDEERD
;
A
#
# COMPACT_ATOMS: atom_id res chain seq x y z
N MET A 1 31.30 27.64 -5.11
CA MET A 1 32.47 27.77 -4.22
C MET A 1 32.08 27.17 -2.87
N LYS A 2 32.74 26.11 -2.40
CA LYS A 2 32.49 25.53 -1.07
C LYS A 2 33.34 26.29 -0.07
N VAL A 3 32.72 26.88 0.96
CA VAL A 3 33.44 27.54 2.05
C VAL A 3 33.54 26.55 3.20
N LEU A 4 34.77 26.21 3.59
CA LEU A 4 35.03 25.46 4.81
C LEU A 4 35.08 26.46 5.96
N VAL A 5 34.27 26.27 7.00
CA VAL A 5 34.32 27.12 8.19
C VAL A 5 35.23 26.46 9.23
N SER A 6 36.39 27.06 9.50
CA SER A 6 37.41 26.56 10.42
C SER A 6 37.44 27.28 11.79
N GLY A 7 36.54 28.25 12.01
CA GLY A 7 36.43 29.01 13.27
C GLY A 7 35.49 28.38 14.31
N ASN A 8 35.26 29.09 15.42
CA ASN A 8 34.32 28.65 16.47
C ASN A 8 32.88 28.60 15.93
N VAL A 9 32.32 27.40 15.82
CA VAL A 9 30.99 27.15 15.24
C VAL A 9 29.87 27.88 16.01
N LYS A 10 30.07 28.15 17.30
CA LYS A 10 29.09 28.86 18.14
C LYS A 10 28.91 30.34 17.76
N GLU A 11 29.90 30.93 17.11
CA GLU A 11 29.89 32.34 16.71
C GLU A 11 29.44 32.51 15.25
N ILE A 12 29.15 31.41 14.55
CA ILE A 12 28.69 31.46 13.15
C ILE A 12 27.24 31.92 13.11
N SER A 13 27.03 33.04 12.43
CA SER A 13 25.69 33.57 12.15
C SER A 13 25.31 33.36 10.69
N VAL A 14 24.06 32.95 10.47
CA VAL A 14 23.49 32.75 9.13
C VAL A 14 22.24 33.60 8.94
N LYS A 15 21.93 33.93 7.69
CA LYS A 15 20.65 34.56 7.35
C LYS A 15 19.51 33.56 7.57
N GLN A 16 18.38 34.03 8.10
CA GLN A 16 17.20 33.19 8.35
C GLN A 16 16.70 32.45 7.11
N ARG A 17 16.77 33.07 5.92
CA ARG A 17 16.40 32.40 4.65
C ARG A 17 17.31 31.23 4.31
N ALA A 18 18.62 31.36 4.57
CA ALA A 18 19.56 30.26 4.34
C ALA A 18 19.31 29.12 5.33
N LEU A 19 19.00 29.45 6.59
CA LEU A 19 18.60 28.45 7.59
C LEU A 19 17.28 27.76 7.23
N ALA A 20 16.29 28.51 6.72
CA ALA A 20 15.02 27.96 6.25
C ALA A 20 15.24 26.93 5.15
N GLN A 21 16.09 27.26 4.17
CA GLN A 21 16.45 26.35 3.08
C GLN A 21 17.20 25.11 3.58
N ALA A 22 18.14 25.29 4.51
CA ALA A 22 18.91 24.18 5.09
C ALA A 22 18.03 23.21 5.91
N LEU A 23 17.00 23.74 6.58
CA LEU A 23 16.07 22.96 7.40
C LEU A 23 14.84 22.45 6.61
N GLY A 24 14.66 22.85 5.36
CA GLY A 24 13.49 22.47 4.56
C GLY A 24 12.17 23.07 5.07
N VAL A 25 12.21 24.22 5.74
CA VAL A 25 11.02 24.89 6.31
C VAL A 25 10.76 26.26 5.66
N SER A 26 9.54 26.76 5.78
CA SER A 26 9.19 28.08 5.23
C SER A 26 9.87 29.23 5.99
N ALA A 27 10.10 30.37 5.32
CA ALA A 27 10.64 31.56 5.98
C ALA A 27 9.72 32.09 7.10
N GLN A 28 8.40 31.90 6.96
CA GLN A 28 7.42 32.22 8.00
C GLN A 28 7.61 31.34 9.23
N ARG A 29 7.88 30.04 9.05
CA ARG A 29 8.16 29.12 10.16
C ARG A 29 9.43 29.52 10.90
N VAL A 30 10.49 29.93 10.20
CA VAL A 30 11.72 30.44 10.84
C VAL A 30 11.44 31.70 11.66
N ASN A 31 10.66 32.65 11.14
CA ASN A 31 10.26 33.85 11.89
C ASN A 31 9.47 33.50 13.16
N GLN A 32 8.57 32.51 13.09
CA GLN A 32 7.84 32.04 14.26
C GLN A 32 8.79 31.43 15.30
N LEU A 33 9.70 30.55 14.89
CA LEU A 33 10.68 29.92 15.78
C LEU A 33 11.64 30.92 16.42
N VAL A 34 11.92 32.04 15.74
CA VAL A 34 12.68 33.16 16.31
C VAL A 34 11.87 33.88 17.40
N LYS A 35 10.56 34.08 17.20
CA LYS A 35 9.67 34.68 18.22
C LYS A 35 9.51 33.77 19.43
N ASP A 36 9.42 32.47 19.19
CA ASP A 36 9.27 31.44 20.22
C ASP A 36 10.58 31.16 20.98
N GLY A 37 11.67 31.89 20.66
CA GLY A 37 12.97 31.75 21.32
C GLY A 37 13.74 30.48 20.95
N VAL A 38 13.23 29.67 20.02
CA VAL A 38 13.89 28.45 19.54
C VAL A 38 15.09 28.81 18.68
N MET A 39 14.94 29.76 17.75
CA MET A 39 16.04 30.26 16.91
C MET A 39 16.65 31.50 17.56
N VAL A 40 17.94 31.42 17.87
CA VAL A 40 18.65 32.46 18.63
C VAL A 40 19.17 33.53 17.68
N LYS A 41 18.70 34.77 17.85
CA LYS A 41 19.22 35.92 17.10
C LYS A 41 20.64 36.25 17.53
N ASP A 42 21.49 36.59 16.56
CA ASP A 42 22.78 37.17 16.83
C ASP A 42 22.62 38.66 17.19
N GLN A 43 22.92 39.00 18.44
CA GLN A 43 22.78 40.37 18.95
C GLN A 43 23.83 41.33 18.40
N ASN A 44 24.97 40.80 17.94
CA ASN A 44 26.07 41.58 17.38
C ASN A 44 25.87 41.89 15.89
N ASN A 45 24.80 41.35 15.29
CA ASN A 45 24.49 41.51 13.88
C ASN A 45 23.10 42.11 13.66
N HIS A 46 23.07 43.39 13.33
CA HIS A 46 21.84 44.15 13.13
C HIS A 46 21.01 43.71 11.90
N ALA A 47 21.51 42.81 11.05
CA ALA A 47 20.80 42.30 9.88
C ALA A 47 19.81 41.15 10.19
N GLY A 48 19.55 40.87 11.47
CA GLY A 48 18.60 39.83 11.89
C GLY A 48 19.09 38.41 11.63
N ALA A 49 20.41 38.21 11.62
CA ALA A 49 21.04 36.90 11.51
C ALA A 49 20.76 36.06 12.78
N VAL A 50 20.88 34.74 12.64
CA VAL A 50 20.68 33.78 13.72
C VAL A 50 21.95 32.97 13.93
N LEU A 51 22.27 32.69 15.19
CA LEU A 51 23.40 31.85 15.58
C LEU A 51 23.11 30.42 15.14
N LEU A 52 23.87 29.91 14.17
CA LEU A 52 23.59 28.64 13.50
C LEU A 52 23.58 27.49 14.50
N PHE A 53 24.61 27.41 15.34
CA PHE A 53 24.79 26.30 16.28
C PHE A 53 23.67 26.23 17.32
N ASP A 54 23.41 27.33 18.04
CA ASP A 54 22.40 27.35 19.11
C ASP A 54 20.99 27.18 18.55
N SER A 55 20.72 27.79 17.40
CA SER A 55 19.44 27.65 16.68
C SER A 55 19.18 26.22 16.23
N LEU A 56 20.18 25.54 15.65
CA LEU A 56 20.04 24.13 15.27
C LEU A 56 19.88 23.22 16.48
N LYS A 57 20.68 23.44 17.53
CA LYS A 57 20.60 22.66 18.77
C LYS A 57 19.20 22.77 19.39
N ASN A 58 18.68 23.98 19.55
CA ASN A 58 17.35 24.22 20.09
C ASN A 58 16.26 23.68 19.16
N TYR A 59 16.41 23.85 17.86
CA TYR A 59 15.46 23.31 16.88
C TYR A 59 15.35 21.79 16.98
N PHE A 60 16.46 21.06 17.03
CA PHE A 60 16.42 19.61 17.17
C PHE A 60 15.95 19.18 18.56
N GLN A 61 16.35 19.89 19.63
CA GLN A 61 15.88 19.58 20.98
C GLN A 61 14.38 19.84 21.20
N ASN A 62 13.78 20.75 20.42
CA ASN A 62 12.34 21.04 20.44
C ASN A 62 11.56 20.27 19.37
N SER A 63 12.22 19.82 18.29
CA SER A 63 11.61 19.00 17.24
C SER A 63 11.64 17.51 17.57
N THR A 64 12.60 17.06 18.40
CA THR A 64 12.42 15.84 19.18
C THR A 64 11.50 16.18 20.33
N PRO A 65 10.32 15.55 20.47
CA PRO A 65 9.45 15.82 21.59
C PRO A 65 10.17 15.37 22.87
N LYS A 66 10.72 16.33 23.61
CA LYS A 66 10.90 16.16 25.05
C LYS A 66 9.48 16.02 25.57
N GLY A 67 9.15 14.83 26.05
CA GLY A 67 7.89 14.55 26.74
C GLY A 67 7.71 15.54 27.88
N ASN A 68 7.03 16.65 27.60
CA ASN A 68 6.31 17.41 28.59
C ASN A 68 4.97 16.69 28.71
N GLY A 69 4.78 16.05 29.87
CA GLY A 69 3.68 15.13 30.09
C GLY A 69 2.32 15.71 29.74
N ASP A 70 1.65 15.07 28.80
CA ASP A 70 0.30 14.56 28.98
C ASP A 70 0.17 13.34 28.06
N GLY A 71 -0.52 12.29 28.51
CA GLY A 71 -0.55 10.98 27.85
C GLY A 71 -1.21 10.93 26.47
N ASP A 72 -1.66 12.06 25.95
CA ASP A 72 -2.58 12.18 24.81
C ASP A 72 -1.86 12.42 23.45
N ASP A 73 -0.75 13.16 23.47
CA ASP A 73 -0.03 13.52 22.23
C ASP A 73 0.84 12.38 21.68
N VAL A 74 1.35 11.49 22.54
CA VAL A 74 2.08 10.28 22.11
C VAL A 74 1.14 9.33 21.37
N ASP A 75 -0.10 9.22 21.84
CA ASP A 75 -1.15 8.41 21.23
C ASP A 75 -1.53 8.96 19.86
N TYR A 76 -1.71 10.29 19.73
CA TYR A 76 -2.04 10.92 18.44
C TYR A 76 -1.04 10.60 17.31
N TRP A 77 0.27 10.69 17.58
CA TRP A 77 1.27 10.40 16.55
C TRP A 77 1.41 8.90 16.25
N GLU A 78 1.23 8.05 17.26
CA GLU A 78 1.22 6.60 17.08
C GLU A 78 0.02 6.15 16.25
N GLU A 79 -1.18 6.63 16.58
CA GLU A 79 -2.41 6.36 15.84
C GLU A 79 -2.36 6.92 14.41
N LYS A 80 -1.79 8.12 14.23
CA LYS A 80 -1.57 8.67 12.89
C LYS A 80 -0.59 7.83 12.06
N ALA A 81 0.47 7.29 12.69
CA ALA A 81 1.41 6.40 12.01
C ALA A 81 0.77 5.06 11.64
N LYS A 82 -0.06 4.47 12.53
CA LYS A 82 -0.86 3.27 12.24
C LYS A 82 -1.85 3.53 11.10
N HIS A 83 -2.55 4.65 11.13
CA HIS A 83 -3.50 5.05 10.10
C HIS A 83 -2.82 5.23 8.73
N GLU A 84 -1.68 5.92 8.67
CA GLU A 84 -0.95 6.11 7.42
C GLU A 84 -0.41 4.78 6.87
N ARG A 85 0.02 3.87 7.76
CA ARG A 85 0.41 2.52 7.39
C ARG A 85 -0.77 1.73 6.81
N ALA A 86 -1.93 1.76 7.47
CA ALA A 86 -3.15 1.10 6.99
C ALA A 86 -3.60 1.68 5.65
N ARG A 87 -3.59 3.01 5.50
CA ARG A 87 -3.91 3.70 4.25
C ARG A 87 -3.00 3.28 3.11
N ARG A 88 -1.68 3.15 3.36
CA ARG A 88 -0.73 2.64 2.39
C ARG A 88 -1.04 1.20 1.98
N GLN A 89 -1.33 0.32 2.94
CA GLN A 89 -1.69 -1.08 2.67
C GLN A 89 -2.95 -1.18 1.81
N ILE A 90 -3.96 -0.36 2.09
CA ILE A 90 -5.18 -0.29 1.27
C ILE A 90 -4.83 0.17 -0.16
N ALA A 91 -3.97 1.17 -0.31
CA ALA A 91 -3.54 1.63 -1.64
C ALA A 91 -2.78 0.54 -2.40
N GLU A 92 -1.89 -0.20 -1.73
CA GLU A 92 -1.18 -1.35 -2.32
C GLU A 92 -2.14 -2.46 -2.74
N LEU A 93 -3.14 -2.80 -1.91
CA LEU A 93 -4.18 -3.78 -2.26
C LEU A 93 -5.06 -3.32 -3.43
N LYS A 94 -5.43 -2.03 -3.50
CA LYS A 94 -6.18 -1.46 -4.62
C LYS A 94 -5.40 -1.56 -5.93
N ILE A 95 -4.10 -1.21 -5.90
CA ILE A 95 -3.22 -1.37 -7.06
C ILE A 95 -3.16 -2.84 -7.48
N ALA A 96 -2.99 -3.76 -6.52
CA ALA A 96 -2.91 -5.18 -6.81
C ALA A 96 -4.22 -5.77 -7.38
N LYS A 97 -5.39 -5.28 -6.93
CA LYS A 97 -6.69 -5.61 -7.53
C LYS A 97 -6.79 -5.10 -8.97
N MET A 98 -6.41 -3.84 -9.22
CA MET A 98 -6.41 -3.26 -10.58
C MET A 98 -5.46 -3.98 -11.55
N GLU A 99 -4.40 -4.59 -11.01
CA GLU A 99 -3.46 -5.41 -11.77
C GLU A 99 -3.84 -6.90 -11.84
N ASN A 100 -5.06 -7.28 -11.43
CA ASN A 100 -5.56 -8.67 -11.43
C ASN A 100 -4.66 -9.65 -10.64
N ARG A 101 -4.01 -9.19 -9.56
CA ARG A 101 -3.13 -10.03 -8.73
C ARG A 101 -3.77 -10.48 -7.41
N VAL A 102 -4.84 -9.83 -6.99
CA VAL A 102 -5.54 -10.12 -5.74
C VAL A 102 -7.03 -10.07 -6.02
N TYR A 103 -7.76 -11.06 -5.52
CA TYR A 103 -9.21 -11.18 -5.64
C TYR A 103 -9.82 -11.35 -4.26
N ASP A 104 -11.08 -10.92 -4.10
CA ASP A 104 -11.81 -11.17 -2.87
C ASP A 104 -12.11 -12.68 -2.76
N ALA A 105 -12.03 -13.20 -1.53
CA ALA A 105 -12.27 -14.62 -1.28
C ALA A 105 -13.66 -15.08 -1.76
N LYS A 106 -14.66 -14.19 -1.68
CA LYS A 106 -16.03 -14.44 -2.15
C LYS A 106 -16.10 -14.61 -3.67
N THR A 107 -15.42 -13.76 -4.42
CA THR A 107 -15.31 -13.86 -5.89
C THR A 107 -14.64 -15.18 -6.27
N VAL A 108 -13.55 -15.53 -5.56
CA VAL A 108 -12.83 -16.79 -5.81
C VAL A 108 -13.72 -18.00 -5.54
N GLU A 109 -14.44 -18.01 -4.42
CA GLU A 109 -15.36 -19.08 -4.05
C GLU A 109 -16.47 -19.27 -5.08
N LEU A 110 -17.09 -18.18 -5.55
CA LEU A 110 -18.17 -18.22 -6.53
C LEU A 110 -17.72 -18.86 -7.84
N VAL A 111 -16.63 -18.35 -8.43
CA VAL A 111 -16.13 -18.82 -9.73
C VAL A 111 -15.70 -20.29 -9.64
N ILE A 112 -14.97 -20.68 -8.59
CA ILE A 112 -14.58 -22.08 -8.40
C ILE A 112 -15.80 -22.98 -8.22
N THR A 113 -16.80 -22.53 -7.47
CA THR A 113 -18.04 -23.31 -7.24
C THR A 113 -18.79 -23.53 -8.54
N GLU A 114 -18.93 -22.50 -9.37
CA GLU A 114 -19.55 -22.62 -10.69
C GLU A 114 -18.80 -23.61 -11.59
N GLN A 115 -17.48 -23.47 -11.67
CA GLN A 115 -16.62 -24.34 -12.48
C GLN A 115 -16.71 -25.81 -12.05
N LEU A 116 -16.66 -26.07 -10.73
CA LEU A 116 -16.81 -27.44 -10.20
C LEU A 116 -18.22 -28.00 -10.43
N SER A 117 -19.25 -27.15 -10.35
CA SER A 117 -20.63 -27.55 -10.65
C SER A 117 -20.80 -27.93 -12.12
N ASN A 118 -20.21 -27.15 -13.03
CA ASN A 118 -20.19 -27.43 -14.46
C ASN A 118 -19.46 -28.74 -14.77
N LEU A 119 -18.26 -28.94 -14.21
CA LEU A 119 -17.51 -30.19 -14.36
C LEU A 119 -18.31 -31.39 -13.84
N ARG A 120 -18.92 -31.28 -12.66
CA ARG A 120 -19.77 -32.35 -12.10
C ARG A 120 -20.89 -32.73 -13.06
N THR A 121 -21.54 -31.73 -13.65
CA THR A 121 -22.63 -31.95 -14.62
C THR A 121 -22.14 -32.66 -15.87
N GLN A 122 -21.00 -32.24 -16.42
CA GLN A 122 -20.38 -32.88 -17.58
C GLN A 122 -19.99 -34.34 -17.28
N LEU A 123 -19.31 -34.59 -16.16
CA LEU A 123 -18.88 -35.93 -15.75
C LEU A 123 -20.07 -36.88 -15.55
N LEU A 124 -21.16 -36.41 -14.93
CA LEU A 124 -22.38 -37.21 -14.78
C LEU A 124 -23.11 -37.46 -16.11
N GLY A 125 -22.87 -36.63 -17.12
CA GLY A 125 -23.37 -36.82 -18.49
C GLY A 125 -22.55 -37.81 -19.32
N LEU A 126 -21.28 -38.06 -18.96
CA LEU A 126 -20.40 -38.97 -19.70
C LEU A 126 -20.97 -40.39 -19.87
N PRO A 127 -21.54 -41.05 -18.85
CA PRO A 127 -22.10 -42.38 -19.03
C PRO A 127 -23.21 -42.41 -20.09
N SER A 128 -24.10 -41.41 -20.10
CA SER A 128 -25.18 -41.33 -21.08
C SER A 128 -24.67 -41.06 -22.50
N LYS A 129 -23.57 -40.31 -22.64
CA LYS A 129 -22.93 -40.04 -23.94
C LYS A 129 -22.14 -41.24 -24.46
N LEU A 130 -21.32 -41.86 -23.61
CA LEU A 130 -20.35 -42.87 -23.99
C LEU A 130 -20.95 -44.27 -24.07
N ALA A 131 -21.94 -44.61 -23.23
CA ALA A 131 -22.49 -45.97 -23.18
C ALA A 131 -22.97 -46.50 -24.55
N PRO A 132 -23.69 -45.74 -25.39
CA PRO A 132 -24.08 -46.21 -26.72
C PRO A 132 -22.91 -46.33 -27.71
N GLN A 133 -21.81 -45.60 -27.48
CA GLN A 133 -20.66 -45.58 -28.39
C GLN A 133 -19.71 -46.75 -28.15
N ILE A 134 -19.60 -47.18 -26.89
CA ILE A 134 -18.65 -48.21 -26.45
C ILE A 134 -19.30 -49.57 -26.21
N GLU A 135 -20.61 -49.69 -26.44
CA GLU A 135 -21.34 -50.95 -26.31
C GLU A 135 -20.78 -52.01 -27.27
N GLY A 136 -20.38 -53.16 -26.71
CA GLY A 136 -19.82 -54.28 -27.48
C GLY A 136 -18.36 -54.14 -27.89
N MET A 137 -17.67 -53.06 -27.51
CA MET A 137 -16.21 -52.92 -27.67
C MET A 137 -15.45 -53.77 -26.66
N ASP A 138 -14.17 -54.06 -26.94
CA ASP A 138 -13.29 -54.74 -26.00
C ASP A 138 -12.90 -53.81 -24.84
N LYS A 139 -12.38 -54.42 -23.77
CA LYS A 139 -12.06 -53.69 -22.54
C LYS A 139 -10.98 -52.64 -22.75
N GLU A 140 -9.98 -52.91 -23.58
CA GLU A 140 -8.86 -51.98 -23.79
C GLU A 140 -9.36 -50.72 -24.50
N HIS A 141 -10.18 -50.87 -25.55
CA HIS A 141 -10.82 -49.72 -26.20
C HIS A 141 -11.76 -48.94 -25.29
N ILE A 142 -12.54 -49.63 -24.45
CA ILE A 142 -13.43 -48.97 -23.47
C ILE A 142 -12.61 -48.10 -22.51
N TYR A 143 -11.50 -48.62 -21.99
CA TYR A 143 -10.61 -47.86 -21.10
C TYR A 143 -9.98 -46.66 -21.81
N GLU A 144 -9.47 -46.85 -23.02
CA GLU A 144 -8.86 -45.76 -23.81
C GLU A 144 -9.85 -44.61 -24.05
N VAL A 145 -11.06 -44.90 -24.55
CA VAL A 145 -12.08 -43.89 -24.85
C VAL A 145 -12.55 -43.18 -23.59
N MET A 146 -12.81 -43.91 -22.50
CA MET A 146 -13.24 -43.31 -21.24
C MET A 146 -12.15 -42.40 -20.64
N THR A 147 -10.90 -42.84 -20.65
CA THR A 147 -9.78 -42.06 -20.13
C THR A 147 -9.58 -40.80 -20.96
N GLN A 148 -9.58 -40.92 -22.29
CA GLN A 148 -9.45 -39.76 -23.18
C GLN A 148 -10.53 -38.72 -22.92
N GLU A 149 -11.79 -39.15 -22.80
CA GLU A 149 -12.90 -38.23 -22.60
C GLU A 149 -12.85 -37.53 -21.23
N ILE A 150 -12.40 -38.25 -20.18
CA ILE A 150 -12.19 -37.65 -18.85
C ILE A 150 -11.04 -36.64 -18.89
N GLU A 151 -9.92 -36.98 -19.53
CA GLU A 151 -8.78 -36.09 -19.68
C GLU A 151 -9.14 -34.82 -20.47
N GLU A 152 -9.98 -34.94 -21.50
CA GLU A 152 -10.48 -33.78 -22.26
C GLU A 152 -11.33 -32.85 -21.37
N LYS A 153 -12.26 -33.39 -20.57
CA LYS A 153 -13.06 -32.57 -19.64
C LYS A 153 -12.22 -31.93 -18.53
N LEU A 154 -11.15 -32.60 -18.10
CA LEU A 154 -10.21 -32.03 -17.12
C LEU A 154 -9.30 -30.98 -17.74
N ALA A 155 -8.92 -31.12 -19.01
CA ALA A 155 -8.15 -30.14 -19.76
C ALA A 155 -8.93 -28.83 -19.93
N GLU A 156 -10.23 -28.90 -20.25
CA GLU A 156 -11.13 -27.74 -20.31
C GLU A 156 -11.15 -26.95 -18.98
N LEU A 157 -11.07 -27.64 -17.84
CA LEU A 157 -10.98 -26.97 -16.53
C LEU A 157 -9.63 -26.27 -16.30
N SER A 158 -8.57 -26.73 -16.97
CA SER A 158 -7.21 -26.22 -16.81
C SER A 158 -6.90 -24.96 -17.63
N GLU A 159 -7.74 -24.62 -18.62
CA GLU A 159 -7.62 -23.43 -19.48
C GLU A 159 -8.03 -22.11 -18.78
N TYR A 160 -7.87 -22.07 -17.46
CA TYR A 160 -8.20 -20.97 -16.59
C TYR A 160 -7.45 -19.67 -16.94
N THR A 161 -8.15 -18.54 -16.92
CA THR A 161 -7.53 -17.21 -17.08
C THR A 161 -7.88 -16.24 -15.93
N PRO A 162 -6.97 -15.32 -15.54
CA PRO A 162 -7.20 -14.35 -14.47
C PRO A 162 -8.43 -13.45 -14.68
N GLU A 163 -8.86 -13.25 -15.92
CA GLU A 163 -10.02 -12.44 -16.29
C GLU A 163 -11.34 -13.04 -15.81
N MET A 164 -11.38 -14.34 -15.48
CA MET A 164 -12.57 -15.00 -14.92
C MET A 164 -12.92 -14.48 -13.50
N PHE A 165 -12.00 -13.77 -12.84
CA PHE A 165 -12.14 -13.26 -11.47
C PHE A 165 -12.15 -11.73 -11.44
N SER A 166 -11.89 -11.08 -12.57
CA SER A 166 -12.06 -9.63 -12.70
C SER A 166 -13.55 -9.37 -12.92
N GLU A 167 -14.23 -9.03 -11.85
CA GLU A 167 -15.67 -8.81 -11.83
C GLU A 167 -16.11 -7.70 -12.81
N GLU A 168 -16.83 -8.06 -13.88
CA GLU A 168 -18.01 -7.29 -14.35
C GLU A 168 -19.17 -7.62 -13.40
N PHE A 169 -19.08 -7.20 -12.15
CA PHE A 169 -20.24 -7.19 -11.26
C PHE A 169 -20.44 -5.73 -10.90
N GLU A 170 -21.53 -5.16 -11.41
CA GLU A 170 -22.01 -3.84 -11.00
C GLU A 170 -22.09 -3.87 -9.47
N GLU A 171 -21.28 -3.03 -8.82
CA GLU A 171 -21.47 -2.72 -7.40
C GLU A 171 -22.89 -2.18 -7.27
N ASP A 172 -23.83 -3.04 -6.86
CA ASP A 172 -25.12 -2.61 -6.34
C ASP A 172 -24.80 -1.62 -5.22
N GLY A 173 -25.07 -0.35 -5.51
CA GLY A 173 -24.59 0.79 -4.76
C GLY A 173 -24.87 0.65 -3.27
N ASP A 174 -23.78 0.66 -2.50
CA ASP A 174 -23.83 1.15 -1.14
C ASP A 174 -24.16 2.65 -1.23
N GLU A 175 -25.45 2.96 -1.33
CA GLU A 175 -25.98 4.27 -0.98
C GLU A 175 -25.64 4.53 0.49
N GLU A 176 -24.57 5.30 0.70
CA GLU A 176 -24.32 6.03 1.95
C GLU A 176 -25.62 6.78 2.30
N ARG A 177 -26.34 6.24 3.29
CA ARG A 177 -27.43 6.95 3.96
C ARG A 177 -26.80 7.96 4.91
N ASP A 178 -26.69 9.20 4.43
CA ASP A 178 -26.64 10.41 5.27
C ASP A 178 -27.99 10.66 5.95
#